data_AF-A0A285IQC0-F1
#
_entry.id   AF-A0A285IQC0-F1
#
_cell.length_a   1.000
_cell.length_b   1.000
_cell.length_c   1.000
_cell.angle_alpha   90.00
_cell.angle_beta   90.00
_cell.angle_gamma   90.00
#
_symmetry.space_group_name_H-M   'P 1'
#
loop_
_entity.id
_entity.type
_entity.pdbx_description
1 polymer ?
#
loop_
_entity_poly.entity_id
_entity_poly.type
_entity_poly.pdbx_seq_one_letter_code
_entity_poly.pdbx_strand_id
1 'polypeptide(L)'
;MPLIASLDALGLDWSGLAGALVGGFATLLAALLSFWLGRVAERKRQDDIDRKRSAGEATSAFHKLCQWANLLANIDQQIKAHFKQAEEDGVTEVDAFLNIGPVAGKLLEPDRIRSSELRFLQTKENFQILEMATLVEQRAANIHEIYRLYTIQYLALQDWLDSISGFERQYDGPVAHDIIPEGYRSGFETRGAQLNRLLAGVCEQLEQDLPFTTEAVQKFADAAHSKFPNDFPKIKFGADERAAE
;
A
#
# COMPACT_ATOMS: atom_id res chain seq x y z
N MET A 1 -4.34 11.49 88.90
CA MET A 1 -4.22 12.89 88.40
C MET A 1 -2.94 13.44 88.99
N PRO A 2 -1.94 13.91 88.23
CA PRO A 2 -2.05 14.77 87.03
C PRO A 2 -1.24 14.28 85.80
N LEU A 3 -1.73 14.53 84.59
CA LEU A 3 -0.99 14.30 83.33
C LEU A 3 -1.28 15.47 82.35
N ILE A 4 -1.26 16.68 82.90
CA ILE A 4 -1.30 17.93 82.12
C ILE A 4 -0.11 18.76 82.61
N ALA A 5 1.09 18.20 82.48
CA ALA A 5 2.31 18.97 82.48
C ALA A 5 2.45 19.57 81.07
N SER A 6 1.94 20.80 80.96
CA SER A 6 2.47 21.91 80.16
C SER A 6 3.25 21.54 78.89
N LEU A 7 2.53 21.55 77.76
CA LEU A 7 3.14 21.83 76.44
C LEU A 7 3.84 23.21 76.42
N ASP A 8 3.53 24.11 77.37
CA ASP A 8 4.23 25.40 77.55
C ASP A 8 5.71 25.27 77.94
N ALA A 9 6.15 24.11 78.48
CA ALA A 9 7.55 23.88 78.82
C ALA A 9 8.46 23.68 77.58
N LEU A 10 7.87 23.53 76.39
CA LEU A 10 8.60 23.39 75.11
C LEU A 10 8.77 24.71 74.34
N GLY A 11 8.29 25.85 74.85
CA GLY A 11 8.44 27.14 74.19
C GLY A 11 7.80 27.22 72.80
N LEU A 12 6.83 26.36 72.51
CA LEU A 12 6.18 26.27 71.22
C LEU A 12 5.06 27.31 71.11
N ASP A 13 5.35 28.38 70.37
CA ASP A 13 4.37 29.38 69.97
C ASP A 13 3.29 28.73 69.09
N TRP A 14 2.09 28.59 69.64
CA TRP A 14 0.92 28.02 68.97
C TRP A 14 0.58 28.73 67.66
N SER A 15 0.89 30.02 67.53
CA SER A 15 0.69 30.77 66.29
C SER A 15 1.69 30.37 65.20
N GLY A 16 2.95 30.09 65.58
CA GLY A 16 3.97 29.53 64.69
C GLY A 16 3.68 28.10 64.25
N LEU A 17 3.14 27.26 65.16
CA LEU A 17 2.74 25.88 64.84
C LEU A 17 1.51 25.82 63.93
N ALA A 18 0.52 26.70 64.16
CA ALA A 18 -0.62 26.85 63.26
C ALA A 18 -0.21 27.36 61.88
N GLY A 19 0.70 28.36 61.82
CA GLY A 19 1.25 28.86 60.55
C GLY A 19 2.02 27.80 59.77
N ALA A 20 2.83 26.98 60.45
CA ALA A 20 3.55 25.86 59.84
C ALA A 20 2.62 24.77 59.31
N LEU A 21 1.53 24.44 60.02
CA LEU A 21 0.52 23.49 59.56
C LEU A 21 -0.27 24.00 58.34
N VAL A 22 -0.68 25.27 58.35
CA VAL A 22 -1.39 25.89 57.22
C VAL A 22 -0.47 26.02 56.00
N GLY A 23 0.78 26.46 56.20
CA GLY A 23 1.79 26.52 55.14
C GLY A 23 2.14 25.14 54.58
N GLY A 24 2.29 24.14 55.46
CA GLY A 24 2.50 22.74 55.08
C GLY A 24 1.33 22.17 54.27
N PHE A 25 0.09 22.47 54.67
CA PHE A 25 -1.10 22.06 53.92
C PHE A 25 -1.22 22.78 52.58
N ALA A 26 -0.96 24.09 52.52
CA ALA A 26 -0.98 24.85 51.28
C ALA A 26 0.08 24.38 50.28
N THR A 27 1.29 24.06 50.75
CA THR A 27 2.37 23.50 49.92
C THR A 27 2.06 22.09 49.44
N LEU A 28 1.49 21.22 50.29
CA LEU A 28 1.01 19.90 49.88
C LEU A 28 -0.10 20.00 48.82
N LEU A 29 -1.05 20.92 49.01
CA LEU A 29 -2.14 21.14 48.07
C LEU A 29 -1.64 21.70 46.73
N ALA A 30 -0.70 22.64 46.76
CA ALA A 30 -0.03 23.15 45.58
C ALA A 30 0.75 22.04 44.85
N ALA A 31 1.52 21.22 45.57
CA ALA A 31 2.24 20.09 44.99
C ALA A 31 1.31 19.05 44.35
N LEU A 32 0.18 18.74 45.00
CA LEU A 32 -0.84 17.84 44.47
C LEU A 32 -1.49 18.38 43.19
N LEU A 33 -1.83 19.67 43.15
CA LEU A 33 -2.38 20.33 41.96
C LEU A 33 -1.36 20.37 40.82
N SER A 34 -0.09 20.70 41.09
CA SER A 34 0.97 20.67 40.09
C SER A 34 1.20 19.27 39.54
N PHE A 35 1.19 18.24 40.39
CA PHE A 35 1.31 16.85 39.96
C PHE A 35 0.12 16.42 39.09
N TRP A 36 -1.10 16.78 39.48
CA TRP A 36 -2.31 16.45 38.71
C TRP A 36 -2.32 17.13 37.33
N LEU A 37 -2.02 18.44 37.28
CA LEU A 37 -1.90 19.19 36.02
C LEU A 37 -0.77 18.62 35.14
N GLY A 38 0.39 18.31 35.73
CA GLY A 38 1.50 17.67 35.03
C GLY A 38 1.10 16.33 34.42
N ARG A 39 0.37 15.49 35.16
CA ARG A 39 -0.14 14.20 34.66
C ARG A 39 -1.15 14.35 33.53
N VAL A 40 -2.04 15.34 33.61
CA VAL A 40 -3.01 15.65 32.53
C VAL A 40 -2.29 16.15 31.28
N ALA A 41 -1.33 17.07 31.44
CA ALA A 41 -0.53 17.59 30.33
C ALA A 41 0.31 16.50 29.66
N GLU A 42 0.96 15.64 30.45
CA GLU A 42 1.76 14.54 29.93
C GLU A 42 0.91 13.50 29.20
N ARG A 43 -0.29 13.17 29.73
CA ARG A 43 -1.25 12.31 29.02
C ARG A 43 -1.65 12.89 27.67
N LYS A 44 -2.04 14.17 27.63
CA LYS A 44 -2.37 14.84 26.36
C LYS A 44 -1.21 14.82 25.38
N ARG A 45 0.01 15.04 25.87
CA ARG A 45 1.22 14.98 25.05
C ARG A 45 1.46 13.58 24.49
N GLN A 46 1.30 12.55 25.29
CA GLN A 46 1.43 11.16 24.86
C GLN A 46 0.35 10.79 23.84
N ASP A 47 -0.91 11.16 24.09
CA ASP A 47 -2.02 10.94 23.16
C ASP A 47 -1.78 11.63 21.81
N ASP A 48 -1.26 12.86 21.80
CA ASP A 48 -0.91 13.58 20.57
C ASP A 48 0.26 12.93 19.83
N ILE A 49 1.28 12.44 20.55
CA ILE A 49 2.42 11.71 19.95
C ILE A 49 1.92 10.42 19.31
N ASP A 50 1.10 9.64 20.02
CA ASP A 50 0.54 8.39 19.54
C ASP A 50 -0.39 8.63 18.34
N ARG A 51 -1.22 9.69 18.37
CA ARG A 51 -2.08 10.06 17.24
C ARG A 51 -1.24 10.40 16.00
N LYS A 52 -0.22 11.25 16.13
CA LYS A 52 0.67 11.62 15.02
C LYS A 52 1.42 10.42 14.45
N ARG A 53 1.86 9.52 15.32
CA ARG A 53 2.49 8.27 14.91
C ARG A 53 1.53 7.39 14.11
N SER A 54 0.32 7.16 14.61
CA SER A 54 -0.69 6.36 13.90
C SER A 54 -1.12 7.00 12.57
N ALA A 55 -1.19 8.33 12.51
CA ALA A 55 -1.42 9.04 11.24
C ALA A 55 -0.27 8.81 10.25
N GLY A 56 0.98 8.91 10.69
CA GLY A 56 2.14 8.62 9.85
C GLY A 56 2.19 7.16 9.36
N GLU A 57 1.81 6.22 10.22
CA GLU A 57 1.63 4.80 9.87
C GLU A 57 0.52 4.62 8.81
N ALA A 58 -0.61 5.32 8.93
CA ALA A 58 -1.67 5.31 7.93
C ALA A 58 -1.24 5.94 6.59
N THR A 59 -0.46 7.03 6.61
CA THR A 59 0.14 7.63 5.40
C THR A 59 1.09 6.66 4.70
N SER A 60 1.89 5.91 5.46
CA SER A 60 2.78 4.89 4.92
C SER A 60 2.00 3.75 4.24
N ALA A 61 0.94 3.24 4.89
CA ALA A 61 0.05 2.26 4.26
C ALA A 61 -0.63 2.80 2.99
N PHE A 62 -1.13 4.05 3.02
CA PHE A 62 -1.73 4.69 1.85
C PHE A 62 -0.74 4.75 0.68
N HIS A 63 0.49 5.16 0.93
CA HIS A 63 1.52 5.23 -0.10
C HIS A 63 1.78 3.86 -0.75
N LYS A 64 1.89 2.81 0.06
CA LYS A 64 2.08 1.43 -0.44
C LYS A 64 0.88 0.95 -1.27
N LEU A 65 -0.34 1.24 -0.82
CA LEU A 65 -1.55 0.94 -1.59
C LEU A 65 -1.54 1.63 -2.96
N CYS A 66 -1.11 2.90 -3.02
CA CYS A 66 -0.93 3.60 -4.28
C CYS A 66 0.15 2.95 -5.15
N GLN A 67 1.27 2.50 -4.57
CA GLN A 67 2.32 1.80 -5.32
C GLN A 67 1.80 0.48 -5.93
N TRP A 68 1.02 -0.30 -5.18
CA TRP A 68 0.36 -1.51 -5.69
C TRP A 68 -0.64 -1.20 -6.81
N ALA A 69 -1.47 -0.17 -6.64
CA ALA A 69 -2.39 0.29 -7.67
C ALA A 69 -1.65 0.73 -8.95
N ASN A 70 -0.55 1.47 -8.80
CA ASN A 70 0.28 1.90 -9.92
C ASN A 70 0.96 0.74 -10.62
N LEU A 71 1.38 -0.31 -9.90
CA LEU A 71 1.93 -1.52 -10.51
C LEU A 71 0.91 -2.15 -11.46
N LEU A 72 -0.35 -2.31 -11.02
CA LEU A 72 -1.42 -2.85 -11.85
C LEU A 72 -1.69 -1.97 -13.07
N ALA A 73 -1.80 -0.65 -12.86
CA ALA A 73 -2.04 0.30 -13.94
C ALA A 73 -0.91 0.30 -14.98
N ASN A 74 0.34 0.17 -14.55
CA ASN A 74 1.49 0.09 -15.45
C ASN A 74 1.47 -1.19 -16.28
N ILE A 75 1.14 -2.34 -15.68
CA ILE A 75 1.00 -3.62 -16.42
C ILE A 75 -0.11 -3.49 -17.47
N ASP A 76 -1.29 -3.01 -17.08
CA ASP A 76 -2.42 -2.80 -18.00
C ASP A 76 -2.07 -1.84 -19.14
N GLN A 77 -1.45 -0.69 -18.82
CA GLN A 77 -1.02 0.28 -19.81
C GLN A 77 0.00 -0.33 -20.78
N GLN A 78 0.93 -1.14 -20.29
CA GLN A 78 1.95 -1.79 -21.13
C GLN A 78 1.32 -2.79 -22.10
N ILE A 79 0.41 -3.64 -21.62
CA ILE A 79 -0.34 -4.59 -22.47
C ILE A 79 -1.13 -3.84 -23.55
N LYS A 80 -1.86 -2.77 -23.17
CA LYS A 80 -2.64 -1.95 -24.11
C LYS A 80 -1.76 -1.24 -25.13
N ALA A 81 -0.59 -0.73 -24.71
CA ALA A 81 0.34 -0.07 -25.61
C ALA A 81 0.87 -1.04 -26.68
N HIS A 82 1.18 -2.29 -26.31
CA HIS A 82 1.60 -3.32 -27.25
C HIS A 82 0.52 -3.64 -28.28
N PHE A 83 -0.73 -3.84 -27.85
CA PHE A 83 -1.84 -4.05 -28.79
C PHE A 83 -2.07 -2.85 -29.72
N LYS A 84 -2.01 -1.63 -29.17
CA LYS A 84 -2.17 -0.41 -29.96
C LYS A 84 -1.08 -0.28 -31.01
N GLN A 85 0.17 -0.58 -30.64
CA GLN A 85 1.29 -0.56 -31.57
C GLN A 85 1.11 -1.61 -32.69
N ALA A 86 0.71 -2.83 -32.36
CA ALA A 86 0.43 -3.86 -33.37
C ALA A 86 -0.68 -3.45 -34.35
N GLU A 87 -1.72 -2.76 -33.85
CA GLU A 87 -2.79 -2.21 -34.69
C GLU A 87 -2.29 -1.06 -35.59
N GLU A 88 -1.48 -0.15 -35.06
CA GLU A 88 -0.85 0.95 -35.81
C GLU A 88 0.09 0.45 -36.91
N ASP A 89 0.82 -0.65 -36.65
CA ASP A 89 1.72 -1.29 -37.60
C ASP A 89 0.96 -2.19 -38.61
N GLY A 90 -0.35 -2.39 -38.43
CA GLY A 90 -1.20 -3.18 -39.32
C GLY A 90 -0.98 -4.70 -39.21
N VAL A 91 -0.39 -5.17 -38.11
CA VAL A 91 0.01 -6.56 -37.90
C VAL A 91 -0.68 -7.16 -36.69
N THR A 92 -1.98 -6.92 -36.58
CA THR A 92 -2.77 -7.50 -35.51
C THR A 92 -2.90 -9.00 -35.75
N GLU A 93 -2.07 -9.78 -35.07
CA GLU A 93 -2.14 -11.23 -35.10
C GLU A 93 -3.31 -11.74 -34.26
N VAL A 94 -3.87 -12.89 -34.65
CA VAL A 94 -4.96 -13.55 -33.91
C VAL A 94 -4.51 -13.94 -32.51
N ASP A 95 -3.25 -14.34 -32.37
CA ASP A 95 -2.67 -14.76 -31.11
C ASP A 95 -2.06 -13.58 -30.34
N ALA A 96 -2.61 -13.29 -29.15
CA ALA A 96 -2.20 -12.16 -28.31
C ALA A 96 -0.71 -12.16 -27.96
N PHE A 97 -0.10 -13.33 -27.76
CA PHE A 97 1.32 -13.43 -27.45
C PHE A 97 2.23 -12.94 -28.58
N LEU A 98 1.77 -12.87 -29.83
CA LEU A 98 2.55 -12.31 -30.93
C LEU A 98 2.57 -10.78 -30.91
N ASN A 99 1.52 -10.17 -30.36
CA ASN A 99 1.38 -8.71 -30.27
C ASN A 99 2.05 -8.14 -29.02
N ILE A 100 2.17 -8.93 -27.95
CA ILE A 100 2.73 -8.50 -26.67
C ILE A 100 4.15 -9.04 -26.53
N GLY A 101 5.10 -8.13 -26.28
CA GLY A 101 6.49 -8.48 -26.05
C GLY A 101 6.81 -8.75 -24.56
N PRO A 102 8.06 -9.13 -24.25
CA PRO A 102 8.52 -9.21 -22.88
C PRO A 102 8.61 -7.81 -22.26
N VAL A 103 8.53 -7.73 -20.93
CA VAL A 103 8.68 -6.45 -20.24
C VAL A 103 10.10 -5.89 -20.43
N ALA A 104 10.18 -4.65 -20.92
CA ALA A 104 11.42 -3.89 -20.94
C ALA A 104 11.78 -3.40 -19.53
N GLY A 105 12.73 -4.09 -18.87
CA GLY A 105 13.26 -3.70 -17.57
C GLY A 105 12.70 -4.51 -16.40
N LYS A 106 12.77 -3.93 -15.19
CA LYS A 106 12.35 -4.59 -13.94
C LYS A 106 11.15 -3.86 -13.35
N LEU A 107 10.02 -4.57 -13.25
CA LEU A 107 8.92 -4.14 -12.41
C LEU A 107 9.34 -4.29 -10.95
N LEU A 108 9.31 -3.17 -10.22
CA LEU A 108 9.64 -3.16 -8.80
C LEU A 108 8.40 -3.57 -8.01
N GLU A 109 8.51 -4.64 -7.24
CA GLU A 109 7.49 -5.03 -6.29
C GLU A 109 7.44 -4.00 -5.14
N PRO A 110 6.28 -3.39 -4.87
CA PRO A 110 6.11 -2.48 -3.75
C PRO A 110 6.34 -3.14 -2.40
N ASP A 111 6.62 -2.32 -1.39
CA ASP A 111 6.74 -2.81 -0.01
C ASP A 111 5.40 -3.32 0.52
N ARG A 112 5.46 -4.41 1.30
CA ARG A 112 4.28 -4.96 1.97
C ARG A 112 3.76 -4.03 3.08
N ILE A 113 2.45 -4.05 3.27
CA ILE A 113 1.78 -3.29 4.32
C ILE A 113 1.91 -4.06 5.64
N ARG A 114 2.40 -3.37 6.68
CA ARG A 114 2.56 -3.93 8.02
C ARG A 114 1.24 -3.83 8.77
N SER A 115 0.96 -4.80 9.63
CA SER A 115 -0.25 -4.81 10.46
C SER A 115 -0.35 -3.57 11.38
N SER A 116 0.78 -2.99 11.78
CA SER A 116 0.80 -1.72 12.54
C SER A 116 0.22 -0.56 11.73
N GLU A 117 0.46 -0.51 10.43
CA GLU A 117 -0.02 0.56 9.53
C GLU A 117 -1.54 0.49 9.29
N LEU A 118 -2.14 -0.68 9.49
CA LEU A 118 -3.59 -0.91 9.38
C LEU A 118 -4.31 -0.90 10.74
N ARG A 119 -3.60 -0.67 11.85
CA ARG A 119 -4.15 -0.82 13.20
C ARG A 119 -5.37 0.07 13.45
N PHE A 120 -5.41 1.27 12.85
CA PHE A 120 -6.53 2.20 13.02
C PHE A 120 -7.85 1.69 12.41
N LEU A 121 -7.78 0.72 11.49
CA LEU A 121 -8.94 0.07 10.86
C LEU A 121 -9.47 -1.12 11.68
N GLN A 122 -8.85 -1.48 12.81
CA GLN A 122 -9.30 -2.55 13.70
C GLN A 122 -10.52 -2.14 14.54
N THR A 123 -11.55 -1.62 13.87
CA THR A 123 -12.85 -1.26 14.42
C THR A 123 -13.93 -2.05 13.68
N LYS A 124 -15.10 -2.23 14.31
CA LYS A 124 -16.22 -2.96 13.70
C LYS A 124 -16.69 -2.36 12.37
N GLU A 125 -16.58 -1.03 12.23
CA GLU A 125 -17.04 -0.28 11.06
C GLU A 125 -16.06 -0.35 9.88
N ASN A 126 -14.74 -0.45 10.16
CA ASN A 126 -13.69 -0.35 9.14
C ASN A 126 -13.01 -1.69 8.84
N PHE A 127 -13.45 -2.79 9.45
CA PHE A 127 -12.82 -4.10 9.26
C PHE A 127 -12.81 -4.55 7.79
N GLN A 128 -13.87 -4.26 7.04
CA GLN A 128 -13.92 -4.56 5.60
C GLN A 128 -12.84 -3.81 4.81
N ILE A 129 -12.48 -2.59 5.21
CA ILE A 129 -11.42 -1.81 4.55
C ILE A 129 -10.05 -2.45 4.78
N LEU A 130 -9.82 -3.01 5.97
CA LEU A 130 -8.61 -3.76 6.28
C LEU A 130 -8.48 -5.01 5.38
N GLU A 131 -9.58 -5.74 5.17
CA GLU A 131 -9.63 -6.86 4.25
C GLU A 131 -9.35 -6.42 2.80
N MET A 132 -10.01 -5.35 2.34
CA MET A 132 -9.80 -4.81 1.00
C MET A 132 -8.34 -4.40 0.76
N ALA A 133 -7.72 -3.68 1.70
CA ALA A 133 -6.32 -3.26 1.60
C ALA A 133 -5.37 -4.46 1.48
N THR A 134 -5.65 -5.54 2.23
CA THR A 134 -4.85 -6.77 2.18
C THR A 134 -5.04 -7.51 0.85
N LEU A 135 -6.28 -7.54 0.33
CA LEU A 135 -6.60 -8.15 -0.96
C LEU A 135 -5.92 -7.42 -2.12
N VAL A 136 -5.81 -6.09 -2.07
CA VAL A 136 -5.07 -5.32 -3.09
C VAL A 136 -3.62 -5.81 -3.19
N GLU A 137 -2.90 -5.92 -2.07
CA GLU A 137 -1.51 -6.40 -2.06
C GLU A 137 -1.42 -7.82 -2.65
N GLN A 138 -2.27 -8.74 -2.20
CA GLN A 138 -2.23 -10.13 -2.62
C GLN A 138 -2.53 -10.31 -4.11
N ARG A 139 -3.57 -9.63 -4.60
CA ARG A 139 -3.99 -9.71 -6.00
C ARG A 139 -2.98 -9.05 -6.92
N ALA A 140 -2.45 -7.89 -6.54
CA ALA A 140 -1.42 -7.21 -7.32
C ALA A 140 -0.11 -7.99 -7.37
N ALA A 141 0.31 -8.61 -6.27
CA ALA A 141 1.47 -9.51 -6.26
C ALA A 141 1.24 -10.73 -7.16
N ASN A 142 0.04 -11.30 -7.16
CA ASN A 142 -0.30 -12.43 -8.04
C ASN A 142 -0.25 -12.06 -9.53
N ILE A 143 -0.89 -10.95 -9.93
CA ILE A 143 -0.85 -10.45 -11.31
C ILE A 143 0.59 -10.19 -11.75
N HIS A 144 1.38 -9.53 -10.89
CA HIS A 144 2.79 -9.25 -11.16
C HIS A 144 3.59 -10.53 -11.39
N GLU A 145 3.39 -11.56 -10.57
CA GLU A 145 4.09 -12.84 -10.72
C GLU A 145 3.68 -13.58 -12.01
N ILE A 146 2.39 -13.63 -12.35
CA ILE A 146 1.92 -14.24 -13.60
C ILE A 146 2.52 -13.50 -14.81
N TYR A 147 2.55 -12.17 -14.77
CA TYR A 147 3.12 -11.36 -15.85
C TYR A 147 4.65 -11.52 -15.96
N ARG A 148 5.34 -11.69 -14.84
CA ARG A 148 6.76 -12.04 -14.79
C ARG A 148 7.02 -13.43 -15.40
N LEU A 149 6.18 -14.42 -15.07
CA LEU A 149 6.26 -15.76 -15.66
C LEU A 149 6.02 -15.73 -17.17
N TYR A 150 5.06 -14.93 -17.64
CA TYR A 150 4.86 -14.68 -19.07
C TYR A 150 6.13 -14.15 -19.73
N THR A 151 6.75 -13.13 -19.15
CA THR A 151 8.01 -12.55 -19.67
C THR A 151 9.12 -13.60 -19.75
N ILE A 152 9.29 -14.43 -18.72
CA ILE A 152 10.31 -15.50 -18.71
C ILE A 152 10.04 -16.54 -19.79
N GLN A 153 8.80 -16.99 -19.92
CA GLN A 153 8.45 -17.97 -20.95
C GLN A 153 8.56 -17.40 -22.36
N TYR A 154 8.28 -16.10 -22.53
CA TYR A 154 8.44 -15.42 -23.80
C TYR A 154 9.91 -15.40 -24.21
N LEU A 155 10.80 -15.00 -23.31
CA LEU A 155 12.25 -15.03 -23.57
C LEU A 155 12.74 -16.45 -23.86
N ALA A 156 12.25 -17.46 -23.12
CA ALA A 156 12.59 -18.85 -23.40
C ALA A 156 12.05 -19.36 -24.76
N LEU A 157 10.92 -18.82 -25.24
CA LEU A 157 10.42 -19.08 -26.59
C LEU A 157 11.37 -18.48 -27.64
N GLN A 158 11.82 -17.23 -27.43
CA GLN A 158 12.77 -16.55 -28.31
C GLN A 158 14.10 -17.31 -28.38
N ASP A 159 14.68 -17.69 -27.23
CA ASP A 159 15.91 -18.50 -27.17
C ASP A 159 15.75 -19.85 -27.89
N TRP A 160 14.57 -20.47 -27.77
CA TRP A 160 14.27 -21.72 -28.47
C TRP A 160 14.16 -21.53 -29.98
N LEU A 161 13.48 -20.48 -30.45
CA LEU A 161 13.38 -20.16 -31.88
C LEU A 161 14.76 -19.93 -32.50
N ASP A 162 15.62 -19.15 -31.82
CA ASP A 162 16.97 -18.84 -32.27
C ASP A 162 17.89 -20.09 -32.31
N SER A 163 17.51 -21.18 -31.59
CA SER A 163 18.23 -22.46 -31.61
C SER A 163 17.86 -23.38 -32.78
N ILE A 164 16.78 -23.07 -33.52
CA ILE A 164 16.27 -23.92 -34.60
C ILE A 164 17.07 -23.68 -35.88
N SER A 165 17.65 -24.75 -36.43
CA SER A 165 18.31 -24.68 -37.74
C SER A 165 17.30 -24.35 -38.85
N GLY A 166 17.60 -23.31 -39.63
CA GLY A 166 16.72 -22.84 -40.71
C GLY A 166 15.58 -21.93 -40.24
N PHE A 167 15.55 -21.54 -38.96
CA PHE A 167 14.73 -20.42 -38.51
C PHE A 167 15.33 -19.12 -39.06
N GLU A 168 14.49 -18.34 -39.74
CA GLU A 168 14.83 -17.00 -40.20
C GLU A 168 13.79 -16.03 -39.66
N ARG A 169 14.25 -15.05 -38.89
CA ARG A 169 13.45 -13.90 -38.50
C ARG A 169 13.53 -12.86 -39.61
N GLN A 170 12.48 -12.76 -40.42
CA GLN A 170 12.39 -11.71 -41.43
C GLN A 170 11.89 -10.43 -40.76
N TYR A 171 12.79 -9.48 -40.54
CA TYR A 171 12.41 -8.14 -40.12
C TYR A 171 11.98 -7.36 -41.36
N ASP A 172 10.68 -7.13 -41.51
CA ASP A 172 10.12 -6.25 -42.55
C ASP A 172 9.54 -5.00 -41.88
N GLY A 173 10.37 -3.96 -41.76
CA GLY A 173 10.00 -2.74 -41.02
C GLY A 173 9.93 -2.94 -39.49
N PRO A 174 8.93 -2.39 -38.78
CA PRO A 174 8.76 -2.60 -37.33
C PRO A 174 8.32 -4.04 -36.96
N VAL A 175 8.15 -4.91 -37.95
CA VAL A 175 7.48 -6.20 -37.83
C VAL A 175 8.48 -7.33 -38.09
N ALA A 176 8.40 -8.40 -37.30
CA ALA A 176 9.11 -9.64 -37.55
C ALA A 176 8.13 -10.72 -38.05
N HIS A 177 8.37 -11.26 -39.25
CA HIS A 177 7.73 -12.48 -39.73
C HIS A 177 8.66 -13.66 -39.52
N ASP A 178 8.23 -14.60 -38.69
CA ASP A 178 9.00 -15.78 -38.33
C ASP A 178 8.66 -16.95 -39.26
N ILE A 179 9.62 -17.37 -40.08
CA ILE A 179 9.48 -18.58 -40.89
C ILE A 179 9.89 -19.78 -40.04
N ILE A 180 8.89 -20.44 -39.45
CA ILE A 180 9.08 -21.61 -38.59
C ILE A 180 9.09 -22.87 -39.46
N PRO A 181 10.15 -23.69 -39.44
CA PRO A 181 10.19 -24.92 -40.21
C PRO A 181 9.08 -25.89 -39.76
N GLU A 182 8.47 -26.61 -40.70
CA GLU A 182 7.26 -27.43 -40.46
C GLU A 182 7.40 -28.41 -39.29
N GLY A 183 8.58 -29.03 -39.13
CA GLY A 183 8.87 -29.94 -38.03
C GLY A 183 8.82 -29.33 -36.62
N TYR A 184 8.87 -28.00 -36.50
CA TYR A 184 8.84 -27.28 -35.22
C TYR A 184 7.52 -26.55 -34.96
N ARG A 185 6.60 -26.50 -35.93
CA ARG A 185 5.34 -25.76 -35.85
C ARG A 185 4.50 -26.14 -34.63
N SER A 186 4.34 -27.45 -34.37
CA SER A 186 3.58 -27.92 -33.19
C SER A 186 4.21 -27.48 -31.86
N GLY A 187 5.53 -27.43 -31.78
CA GLY A 187 6.26 -26.93 -30.60
C GLY A 187 6.04 -25.44 -30.37
N PHE A 188 6.05 -24.66 -31.45
CA PHE A 188 5.74 -23.23 -31.41
C PHE A 188 4.31 -22.97 -30.95
N GLU A 189 3.33 -23.63 -31.57
CA GLU A 189 1.91 -23.48 -31.22
C GLU A 189 1.64 -23.86 -29.75
N THR A 190 2.28 -24.93 -29.26
CA THR A 190 2.15 -25.35 -27.85
C THR A 190 2.68 -24.29 -26.88
N ARG A 191 3.84 -23.69 -27.17
CA ARG A 191 4.44 -22.63 -26.35
C ARG A 191 3.64 -21.33 -26.45
N GLY A 192 3.18 -20.96 -27.65
CA GLY A 192 2.30 -19.82 -27.89
C GLY A 192 0.98 -19.92 -27.13
N ALA A 193 0.35 -21.10 -27.14
CA ALA A 193 -0.87 -21.35 -26.37
C ALA A 193 -0.64 -21.19 -24.85
N GLN A 194 0.52 -21.59 -24.32
CA GLN A 194 0.87 -21.38 -22.91
C GLN A 194 1.02 -19.89 -22.58
N LEU A 195 1.67 -19.12 -23.46
CA LEU A 195 1.80 -17.66 -23.32
C LEU A 195 0.44 -16.96 -23.36
N ASN A 196 -0.42 -17.32 -24.32
CA ASN A 196 -1.79 -16.81 -24.42
C ASN A 196 -2.59 -17.09 -23.15
N ARG A 197 -2.44 -18.28 -22.54
CA ARG A 197 -3.11 -18.62 -21.28
C ARG A 197 -2.66 -17.74 -20.12
N LEU A 198 -1.36 -17.43 -20.03
CA LEU A 198 -0.84 -16.53 -19.00
C LEU A 198 -1.37 -15.11 -19.20
N LEU A 199 -1.33 -14.60 -20.43
CA LEU A 199 -1.85 -13.27 -20.77
C LEU A 199 -3.35 -13.15 -20.51
N ALA A 200 -4.15 -14.14 -20.92
CA ALA A 200 -5.58 -14.17 -20.65
C ALA A 200 -5.85 -14.08 -19.13
N GLY A 201 -5.12 -14.84 -18.32
CA GLY A 201 -5.23 -14.77 -16.86
C GLY A 201 -4.85 -13.40 -16.28
N VAL A 202 -3.85 -12.72 -16.84
CA VAL A 202 -3.48 -11.35 -16.44
C VAL A 202 -4.58 -10.36 -16.81
N CYS A 203 -5.07 -10.40 -18.06
CA CYS A 203 -6.10 -9.48 -18.54
C CYS A 203 -7.43 -9.64 -17.77
N GLU A 204 -7.87 -10.88 -17.55
CA GLU A 204 -9.09 -11.18 -16.78
C GLU A 204 -9.00 -10.66 -15.34
N GLN A 205 -7.84 -10.82 -14.69
CA GLN A 205 -7.62 -10.31 -13.33
C GLN A 205 -7.55 -8.79 -13.30
N LEU A 206 -6.85 -8.16 -14.24
CA LEU A 206 -6.76 -6.70 -14.33
C LEU A 206 -8.13 -6.02 -14.51
N GLU A 207 -9.01 -6.61 -15.32
CA GLU A 207 -10.36 -6.08 -15.55
C GLU A 207 -11.15 -5.95 -14.24
N GLN A 208 -11.00 -6.92 -13.33
CA GLN A 208 -11.69 -6.94 -12.04
C GLN A 208 -10.94 -6.16 -10.95
N ASP A 209 -9.60 -6.26 -10.96
CA ASP A 209 -8.76 -5.80 -9.86
C ASP A 209 -8.40 -4.32 -9.95
N LEU A 210 -8.39 -3.72 -11.14
CA LEU A 210 -8.17 -2.27 -11.28
C LEU A 210 -9.31 -1.44 -10.65
N PRO A 211 -10.60 -1.69 -10.96
CA PRO A 211 -11.70 -1.00 -10.28
C PRO A 211 -11.73 -1.27 -8.78
N PHE A 212 -11.57 -2.54 -8.37
CA PHE A 212 -11.54 -2.93 -6.96
C PHE A 212 -10.43 -2.21 -6.20
N THR A 213 -9.23 -2.14 -6.76
CA THR A 213 -8.08 -1.48 -6.14
C THR A 213 -8.33 0.02 -6.00
N THR A 214 -8.89 0.65 -7.03
CA THR A 214 -9.25 2.08 -6.98
C THR A 214 -10.25 2.36 -5.85
N GLU A 215 -11.29 1.53 -5.74
CA GLU A 215 -12.29 1.63 -4.67
C GLU A 215 -11.67 1.39 -3.28
N ALA A 216 -10.83 0.36 -3.14
CA ALA A 216 -10.18 0.02 -1.88
C ALA A 216 -9.26 1.15 -1.39
N VAL A 217 -8.45 1.72 -2.28
CA VAL A 217 -7.54 2.83 -1.97
C VAL A 217 -8.33 4.08 -1.56
N GLN A 218 -9.43 4.39 -2.26
CA GLN A 218 -10.28 5.52 -1.92
C GLN A 218 -10.95 5.33 -0.55
N LYS A 219 -11.56 4.16 -0.29
CA LYS A 219 -12.16 3.84 1.02
C LYS A 219 -11.13 3.90 2.15
N PHE A 220 -9.91 3.45 1.90
CA PHE A 220 -8.82 3.59 2.85
C PHE A 220 -8.51 5.06 3.15
N ALA A 221 -8.37 5.89 2.11
CA ALA A 221 -8.09 7.32 2.26
C ALA A 221 -9.19 8.05 3.04
N ASP A 222 -10.45 7.74 2.77
CA ASP A 222 -11.59 8.33 3.46
C ASP A 222 -11.64 7.92 4.95
N ALA A 223 -11.38 6.64 5.25
CA ALA A 223 -11.29 6.16 6.62
C ALA A 223 -10.11 6.78 7.38
N ALA A 224 -8.95 6.92 6.74
CA ALA A 224 -7.77 7.55 7.31
C ALA A 224 -8.01 9.03 7.60
N HIS A 225 -8.61 9.78 6.66
CA HIS A 225 -8.95 11.18 6.84
C HIS A 225 -10.00 11.37 7.94
N SER A 226 -11.04 10.54 7.98
CA SER A 226 -12.06 10.56 9.03
C SER A 226 -11.45 10.33 10.42
N LYS A 227 -10.48 9.41 10.53
CA LYS A 227 -9.80 9.10 11.78
C LYS A 227 -8.77 10.16 12.20
N PHE A 228 -8.08 10.77 11.23
CA PHE A 228 -6.96 11.68 11.45
C PHE A 228 -7.13 12.98 10.63
N PRO A 229 -8.20 13.77 10.82
CA PRO A 229 -8.54 14.88 9.92
C PRO A 229 -7.50 16.00 9.86
N ASN A 230 -6.71 16.17 10.93
CA ASN A 230 -5.67 17.20 11.01
C ASN A 230 -4.29 16.71 10.55
N ASP A 231 -4.09 15.39 10.49
CA ASP A 231 -2.77 14.76 10.28
C ASP A 231 -2.72 13.94 8.98
N PHE A 232 -3.88 13.63 8.37
CA PHE A 232 -4.03 12.94 7.10
C PHE A 232 -4.92 13.77 6.15
N PRO A 233 -4.41 14.20 4.98
CA PRO A 233 -5.16 15.07 4.08
C PRO A 233 -6.35 14.36 3.43
N LYS A 234 -7.35 15.12 3.01
CA LYS A 234 -8.43 14.60 2.18
C LYS A 234 -7.91 14.38 0.77
N ILE A 235 -7.93 13.12 0.31
CA ILE A 235 -7.39 12.73 -1.01
C ILE A 235 -8.52 12.12 -1.84
N LYS A 236 -8.52 12.42 -3.13
CA LYS A 236 -9.27 11.67 -4.15
C LYS A 236 -8.29 10.80 -4.93
N PHE A 237 -8.60 9.52 -5.05
CA PHE A 237 -7.83 8.51 -5.76
C PHE A 237 -8.70 7.90 -6.86
N GLY A 238 -8.14 7.77 -8.07
CA GLY A 238 -8.90 7.46 -9.27
C GLY A 238 -9.45 8.73 -9.93
N ALA A 239 -9.52 8.72 -11.26
CA ALA A 239 -9.75 9.90 -12.07
C ALA A 239 -11.07 10.62 -11.76
N ASP A 240 -10.96 11.93 -11.58
CA ASP A 240 -12.04 12.89 -11.76
C ASP A 240 -11.40 14.19 -12.28
N GLU A 241 -10.89 14.16 -13.52
CA GLU A 241 -10.47 15.38 -14.28
C GLU A 241 -10.16 15.18 -15.78
N ARG A 242 -10.22 13.96 -16.36
CA ARG A 242 -10.13 13.76 -17.83
C ARG A 242 -11.47 13.48 -18.52
N ALA A 243 -12.59 13.73 -17.84
CA ALA A 243 -13.94 13.70 -18.43
C ALA A 243 -14.46 15.12 -18.77
N ALA A 244 -13.57 16.13 -18.75
CA ALA A 244 -13.91 17.53 -18.98
C ALA A 244 -13.07 18.21 -20.10
N GLU A 245 -12.27 17.45 -20.84
CA GLU A 245 -11.63 17.87 -22.10
C GLU A 245 -11.85 16.80 -23.17
#